data_AF-F7JVB6-F1
#
_entry.id   AF-F7JVB6-F1
#
_cell.length_a   1.000
_cell.length_b   1.000
_cell.length_c   1.000
_cell.angle_alpha   90.00
_cell.angle_beta   90.00
_cell.angle_gamma   90.00
#
_symmetry.space_group_name_H-M   'P 1'
#
loop_
_entity.id
_entity.type
_entity.pdbx_description
1 polymer ?
#
loop_
_entity_poly.entity_id
_entity_poly.type
_entity_poly.pdbx_seq_one_letter_code
_entity_poly.pdbx_strand_id
1 'polypeptide(L)' 'MKNAAKLNEIGLAAQKEFGVKYLQSDFKKKNGYKRSIELSKEYGLYRQDYCGCEFSQRSSTQ' A
#
# COMPACT_ATOMS: atom_id res chain seq x y z
N MET A 1 -12.55 10.55 -1.74
CA MET A 1 -11.10 10.72 -2.00
C MET A 1 -10.35 10.66 -0.67
N LYS A 2 -9.39 9.74 -0.49
CA LYS A 2 -8.60 9.66 0.76
C LYS A 2 -7.54 10.78 0.78
N ASN A 3 -7.61 11.67 1.78
CA ASN A 3 -6.76 12.86 1.92
C ASN A 3 -5.34 12.47 2.40
N ALA A 4 -4.42 12.26 1.45
CA ALA A 4 -3.02 11.93 1.73
C ALA A 4 -2.30 13.03 2.55
N ALA A 5 -2.68 14.30 2.37
CA ALA A 5 -2.13 15.42 3.12
C ALA A 5 -2.32 15.26 4.64
N LYS A 6 -3.51 14.82 5.06
CA LYS A 6 -3.85 14.66 6.48
C LYS A 6 -3.13 13.46 7.11
N LEU A 7 -2.91 12.40 6.34
CA LEU A 7 -2.11 11.25 6.75
C LEU A 7 -0.64 11.62 6.96
N ASN A 8 -0.07 12.43 6.07
CA ASN A 8 1.31 12.90 6.19
C ASN A 8 1.50 13.86 7.38
N GLU A 9 0.50 14.69 7.68
CA GLU A 9 0.52 15.58 8.84
C GLU A 9 0.54 14.80 10.16
N ILE A 10 -0.38 13.82 10.30
CA ILE A 10 -0.44 12.95 11.48
C ILE A 10 0.85 12.12 11.60
N GLY A 11 1.35 11.61 10.47
CA GLY A 11 2.59 10.84 10.43
C GLY A 11 3.82 11.62 10.86
N LEU A 12 3.94 12.89 10.46
CA LEU A 12 5.01 13.78 10.89
C LEU A 12 4.91 14.10 12.39
N ALA A 13 3.70 14.33 12.91
CA ALA A 13 3.48 14.54 14.33
C ALA A 13 3.90 13.30 15.15
N ALA A 14 3.47 12.11 14.71
CA ALA A 14 3.83 10.84 15.34
C ALA A 14 5.34 10.55 15.24
N GLN A 15 6.01 10.89 14.13
CA GLN A 15 7.47 10.78 14.05
C GLN A 15 8.18 11.62 15.12
N LYS A 16 7.66 12.83 15.37
CA LYS A 16 8.24 13.74 16.36
C LYS A 16 8.05 13.22 17.78
N GLU A 17 6.93 12.58 18.05
CA GLU A 17 6.56 12.04 19.36
C GLU A 17 7.24 10.70 19.67
N PHE A 18 7.28 9.79 18.70
CA PHE A 18 7.80 8.42 18.91
C PHE A 18 9.24 8.22 18.41
N GLY A 19 9.85 9.23 17.78
CA GLY A 19 11.20 9.14 17.20
C GLY A 19 11.32 8.18 16.01
N VAL A 20 10.19 7.65 15.52
CA VAL A 20 10.14 6.72 14.40
C VAL A 20 10.12 7.50 13.09
N LYS A 21 11.03 7.22 12.16
CA LYS A 21 11.04 7.85 10.83
C LYS A 21 9.71 7.58 10.11
N TYR A 22 8.90 8.61 9.93
CA TYR A 22 7.70 8.52 9.11
C TYR A 22 8.09 8.69 7.65
N LEU A 23 7.86 7.63 6.87
CA LEU A 23 8.07 7.69 5.44
C LEU A 23 6.86 8.40 4.83
N GLN A 24 7.02 9.69 4.49
CA GLN A 24 6.05 10.42 3.67
C GLN A 24 5.98 9.78 2.29
N SER A 25 5.17 8.74 2.16
CA SER A 25 4.94 8.04 0.91
C SER A 25 3.57 8.42 0.39
N ASP A 26 3.57 9.34 -0.55
CA ASP A 26 2.43 9.61 -1.40
C ASP A 26 2.30 8.42 -2.36
N PHE A 27 1.77 7.28 -1.90
CA PHE A 27 1.60 6.06 -2.71
C PHE A 27 0.78 6.29 -3.99
N LYS A 28 0.11 7.45 -4.10
CA LYS A 28 -0.62 7.90 -5.30
C LYS A 28 0.24 8.70 -6.29
N LYS A 29 1.32 9.36 -5.89
CA LYS A 29 2.20 10.09 -6.81
C LYS A 29 3.40 9.22 -7.22
N LYS A 30 3.71 9.20 -8.53
CA LYS A 30 4.78 8.43 -9.20
C LYS A 30 4.56 6.92 -9.41
N ASN A 31 3.37 6.48 -9.86
CA ASN A 31 3.18 5.08 -10.30
C ASN A 31 3.55 4.03 -9.22
N GLY A 32 3.41 4.35 -7.92
CA GLY A 32 3.82 3.45 -6.82
C GLY A 32 3.16 2.07 -6.88
N TYR A 33 1.91 2.02 -7.36
CA TYR A 33 1.23 0.75 -7.64
C TYR A 33 1.93 -0.05 -8.74
N LYS A 34 2.27 0.59 -9.87
CA LYS A 34 2.97 -0.06 -10.99
C LYS A 34 4.34 -0.58 -10.55
N ARG A 35 5.08 0.22 -9.77
CA ARG A 35 6.37 -0.18 -9.20
C ARG A 35 6.23 -1.37 -8.24
N SER A 36 5.15 -1.41 -7.45
CA SER A 36 4.85 -2.57 -6.59
C SER A 36 4.62 -3.85 -7.41
N ILE A 37 3.94 -3.77 -8.57
CA ILE A 37 3.74 -4.92 -9.46
C ILE A 37 5.08 -5.36 -10.09
N GLU A 38 5.89 -4.41 -10.57
CA GLU A 38 7.20 -4.72 -11.15
C GLU A 38 8.12 -5.40 -10.14
N LEU A 39 8.19 -4.88 -8.91
CA LEU A 39 8.96 -5.50 -7.83
C LEU A 39 8.41 -6.89 -7.48
N SER A 40 7.09 -7.06 -7.36
CA SER A 40 6.53 -8.39 -7.10
C SER A 40 6.92 -9.42 -8.16
N LYS A 41 6.97 -9.02 -9.44
CA LYS A 41 7.46 -9.89 -10.53
C LYS A 41 8.95 -10.16 -10.44
N GLU A 42 9.76 -9.13 -10.17
CA GLU A 42 11.22 -9.23 -10.07
C GLU A 42 11.67 -10.14 -8.91
N TYR A 43 11.01 -10.03 -7.76
CA TYR A 43 11.33 -10.82 -6.56
C TYR A 43 10.56 -12.16 -6.47
N GLY A 44 9.76 -12.51 -7.48
CA GLY A 44 8.95 -13.75 -7.46
C GLY A 44 7.94 -13.81 -6.32
N LEU A 45 7.43 -12.66 -5.89
CA LEU A 45 6.48 -12.57 -4.77
C LEU A 45 5.09 -12.98 -5.23
N TYR A 46 4.47 -13.90 -4.48
CA TYR A 46 3.06 -14.22 -4.63
C TYR A 46 2.21 -13.00 -4.31
N ARG A 47 1.40 -12.55 -5.27
CA ARG A 47 0.36 -11.54 -5.05
C ARG A 47 -0.99 -12.25 -5.02
N GLN A 48 -1.71 -12.05 -3.94
CA GLN A 48 -3.05 -12.58 -3.78
C GLN A 48 -4.04 -11.71 -4.56
N ASP A 49 -4.70 -12.28 -5.56
CA ASP A 49 -5.71 -11.59 -6.38
C ASP A 49 -7.12 -11.61 -5.77
N TYR A 50 -7.27 -12.10 -4.54
CA TYR A 50 -8.54 -12.14 -3.83
C TYR A 50 -8.45 -11.49 -2.44
N CYS A 51 -9.51 -10.78 -2.05
CA CYS A 51 -9.57 -9.98 -0.81
C CYS A 51 -9.70 -10.84 0.47
N GLY A 52 -9.70 -12.17 0.36
CA GLY A 52 -9.93 -13.09 1.48
C GLY A 52 -11.41 -13.27 1.89
N CYS A 53 -12.36 -12.61 1.22
CA CYS A 53 -13.79 -12.84 1.42
C CYS A 53 -14.32 -13.99 0.57
N GLU A 54 -15.37 -14.67 1.02
CA GLU A 54 -16.00 -15.80 0.31
C GLU A 54 -16.42 -15.42 -1.13
N PHE A 55 -16.82 -14.17 -1.33
CA PHE A 55 -17.24 -13.65 -2.62
C PHE A 55 -16.08 -13.57 -3.62
N SER A 56 -14.89 -13.18 -3.15
CA SER A 56 -13.70 -13.04 -3.98
C SER A 56 -12.99 -14.38 -4.24
N GLN A 57 -13.18 -15.36 -3.35
CA GLN A 57 -12.59 -16.70 -3.49
C GLN A 57 -13.35 -17.54 -4.53
N ARG A 58 -14.68 -17.39 -4.61
CA ARG A 58 -15.53 -18.05 -5.61
C ARG A 58 -15.19 -17.62 -7.05
N SER A 59 -14.79 -16.36 -7.26
CA SER A 59 -14.43 -15.85 -8.59
C SER A 59 -13.04 -16.26 -9.10
N SER A 60 -12.13 -16.67 -8.21
CA SER A 60 -10.76 -17.05 -8.58
C SER A 60 -10.57 -18.55 -8.84
N THR A 61 -11.60 -19.38 -8.58
CA THR A 61 -11.53 -20.85 -8.64
C THR A 61 -12.42 -21.44 -9.76
N GLN A 62 -12.87 -20.63 -10.73
CA GLN A 62 -13.71 -21.10 -11.83
C GLN A 62 -12.93 -21.23 -13.14
#